data_AF-A0A947J5K3-F1
#
_entry.id   AF-A0A947J5K3-F1
#
_cell.length_a   1.000
_cell.length_b   1.000
_cell.length_c   1.000
_cell.angle_alpha   90.00
_cell.angle_beta   90.00
_cell.angle_gamma   90.00
#
_symmetry.space_group_name_H-M   'P 1'
#
loop_
_entity.id
_entity.type
_entity.pdbx_description
1 polymer ?
#
loop_
_entity_poly.entity_id
_entity_poly.type
_entity_poly.pdbx_seq_one_letter_code
_entity_poly.pdbx_strand_id
1 'polypeptide(L)'
;PVSSLDDHNIFVTASTLYDLVEKHFGERKLIIATHHVGMYSILYDWLMKGEKSSKYKPKTKASILSGKHGDVSLEAHCNDVFLYHLRVLQVLERARHENDVRAYHFALLRQLLESIASFLGVGRIGYALERIGFEDADEVARIVNALAHKNVYYFESDRLVPDSQELFDQIYEKLNAHYAFVTHAS
;
A
#
# COMPACT_ATOMS: atom_id res chain seq x y z
N PRO A 1 -10.85 9.87 -6.74
CA PRO A 1 -10.04 10.82 -7.55
C PRO A 1 -8.52 10.68 -7.37
N VAL A 2 -7.98 9.48 -7.08
CA VAL A 2 -6.54 9.30 -6.75
C VAL A 2 -5.95 8.00 -7.34
N SER A 3 -6.73 7.24 -8.13
CA SER A 3 -6.36 5.87 -8.55
C SER A 3 -5.29 5.81 -9.65
N SER A 4 -4.66 6.95 -9.98
CA SER A 4 -3.68 7.10 -11.06
C SER A 4 -2.52 8.04 -10.70
N LEU A 5 -2.31 8.34 -9.41
CA LEU A 5 -1.22 9.22 -8.95
C LEU A 5 0.01 8.41 -8.52
N ASP A 6 1.18 8.78 -9.05
CA ASP A 6 2.49 8.37 -8.54
C ASP A 6 2.69 8.82 -7.08
N ASP A 7 3.52 8.13 -6.29
CA ASP A 7 3.68 8.31 -4.84
C ASP A 7 4.03 9.76 -4.45
N HIS A 8 4.78 10.44 -5.33
CA HIS A 8 5.07 11.87 -5.19
C HIS A 8 3.80 12.73 -5.17
N ASN A 9 2.87 12.47 -6.09
CA ASN A 9 1.65 13.25 -6.19
C ASN A 9 0.69 12.95 -5.03
N ILE A 10 0.69 11.73 -4.50
CA ILE A 10 -0.03 11.37 -3.28
C ILE A 10 0.49 12.18 -2.10
N PHE A 11 1.81 12.30 -1.95
CA PHE A 11 2.43 13.12 -0.91
C PHE A 11 2.07 14.60 -1.05
N VAL A 12 2.21 15.18 -2.25
CA VAL A 12 1.85 16.60 -2.50
C VAL A 12 0.37 16.87 -2.22
N THR A 13 -0.50 15.94 -2.60
CA THR A 13 -1.94 16.04 -2.32
C THR A 13 -2.22 15.97 -0.82
N ALA A 14 -1.61 15.02 -0.11
CA ALA A 14 -1.72 14.91 1.34
C ALA A 14 -1.23 16.22 2.02
N SER A 15 -0.10 16.79 1.57
CA SER A 15 0.44 18.04 2.10
C SER A 15 -0.54 19.20 1.92
N THR A 16 -1.09 19.36 0.73
CA THR A 16 -2.09 20.40 0.44
C THR A 16 -3.34 20.25 1.30
N LEU A 17 -3.81 19.01 1.50
CA LEU A 17 -4.94 18.72 2.40
C LEU A 17 -4.60 19.03 3.85
N TYR A 18 -3.39 18.72 4.30
CA TYR A 18 -2.93 19.01 5.64
C TYR A 18 -2.85 20.51 5.91
N ASP A 19 -2.36 21.31 4.95
CA ASP A 19 -2.35 22.78 5.06
C ASP A 19 -3.78 23.34 5.21
N LEU A 20 -4.74 22.78 4.46
CA LEU A 20 -6.15 23.14 4.59
C LEU A 20 -6.71 22.78 5.97
N VAL A 21 -6.31 21.63 6.51
CA VAL A 21 -6.64 21.23 7.88
C VAL A 21 -6.04 22.23 8.88
N GLU A 22 -4.76 22.58 8.77
CA GLU A 22 -4.11 23.53 9.68
C GLU A 22 -4.82 24.89 9.65
N LYS A 23 -5.20 25.37 8.46
CA LYS A 23 -5.86 26.67 8.26
C LYS A 23 -7.25 26.76 8.88
N HIS A 24 -8.02 25.67 8.84
CA HIS A 24 -9.43 25.67 9.27
C HIS A 24 -9.67 24.86 10.55
N PHE A 25 -8.61 24.40 11.21
CA PHE A 25 -8.72 23.57 12.40
C PHE A 25 -9.44 24.32 13.53
N GLY A 26 -10.54 23.75 14.02
CA GLY A 26 -11.35 24.34 15.08
C GLY A 26 -12.45 25.29 14.60
N GLU A 27 -12.37 25.77 13.36
CA GLU A 27 -13.40 26.62 12.75
C GLU A 27 -14.41 25.81 11.93
N ARG A 28 -13.95 24.74 11.26
CA ARG A 28 -14.76 23.91 10.38
C ARG A 28 -14.58 22.43 10.68
N LYS A 29 -15.63 21.65 10.43
CA LYS A 29 -15.55 20.20 10.40
C LYS A 29 -15.11 19.77 9.00
N LEU A 30 -13.99 19.06 8.92
CA LEU A 30 -13.43 18.55 7.68
C LEU A 30 -13.63 17.03 7.64
N ILE A 31 -14.13 16.52 6.51
CA ILE A 31 -14.27 15.09 6.25
C ILE A 31 -13.43 14.76 5.03
N ILE A 32 -12.44 13.89 5.22
CA ILE A 32 -11.56 13.41 4.15
C ILE A 32 -11.86 11.92 3.99
N ALA A 33 -12.32 11.54 2.79
CA ALA A 33 -12.56 10.15 2.43
C ALA A 33 -11.63 9.77 1.26
N THR A 34 -10.93 8.65 1.39
CA THR A 34 -9.99 8.17 0.38
C THR A 34 -9.99 6.66 0.29
N HIS A 35 -9.83 6.13 -0.92
CA HIS A 35 -9.47 4.74 -1.17
C HIS A 35 -7.95 4.55 -1.23
N HIS A 36 -7.19 5.64 -1.37
CA HIS A 36 -5.74 5.60 -1.44
C HIS A 36 -5.15 5.48 -0.04
N VAL A 37 -4.69 4.27 0.25
CA VAL A 37 -4.18 3.87 1.54
C VAL A 37 -2.96 4.70 1.95
N GLY A 38 -2.03 4.99 1.05
CA GLY A 38 -0.84 5.78 1.37
C GLY A 38 -1.18 7.22 1.75
N MET A 39 -2.25 7.79 1.17
CA MET A 39 -2.70 9.13 1.51
C MET A 39 -3.30 9.13 2.92
N TYR A 40 -4.10 8.10 3.24
CA TYR A 40 -4.63 7.90 4.58
C TYR A 40 -3.50 7.77 5.61
N SER A 41 -2.48 6.95 5.35
CA SER A 41 -1.32 6.77 6.23
C SER A 41 -0.60 8.07 6.53
N ILE A 42 -0.24 8.83 5.50
CA ILE A 42 0.48 10.11 5.65
C ILE A 42 -0.32 11.09 6.51
N LEU A 43 -1.59 11.28 6.18
CA LEU A 43 -2.48 12.18 6.92
C LEU A 43 -2.70 11.69 8.36
N TYR A 44 -2.86 10.39 8.55
CA TYR A 44 -3.00 9.78 9.87
C TYR A 44 -1.76 10.05 10.72
N ASP A 45 -0.56 9.81 10.19
CA ASP A 45 0.67 10.02 10.95
C ASP A 45 0.86 11.50 11.30
N TRP A 46 0.65 12.42 10.35
CA TRP A 46 0.75 13.86 10.63
C TRP A 46 -0.26 14.35 11.68
N LEU A 47 -1.51 13.86 11.64
CA LEU A 47 -2.56 14.30 12.56
C LEU A 47 -2.55 13.57 13.91
N MET A 48 -2.11 12.31 13.94
CA MET A 48 -2.30 11.43 15.11
C MET A 48 -0.99 11.03 15.80
N LYS A 49 0.16 11.11 15.13
CA LYS A 49 1.47 10.68 15.68
C LYS A 49 2.59 11.71 15.62
N GLY A 50 2.52 12.73 14.75
CA GLY A 50 3.57 13.75 14.60
C GLY A 50 3.74 14.67 15.82
N GLU A 51 4.75 15.55 15.79
CA GLU A 51 5.05 16.51 16.88
C GLU A 51 3.84 17.39 17.25
N LYS A 52 3.03 17.76 16.25
CA LYS A 52 1.81 18.56 16.43
C LYS A 52 0.56 17.72 16.75
N SER A 53 0.68 16.40 16.91
CA SER A 53 -0.48 15.50 17.08
C SER A 53 -1.33 15.83 18.30
N SER A 54 -0.74 16.35 19.38
CA SER A 54 -1.46 16.78 20.59
C SER A 54 -2.53 17.84 20.30
N LYS A 55 -2.32 18.69 19.28
CA LYS A 55 -3.28 19.70 18.83
C LYS A 55 -4.48 19.06 18.12
N TYR A 56 -4.23 18.06 17.27
CA TYR A 56 -5.22 17.52 16.34
C TYR A 56 -5.97 16.30 16.90
N LYS A 57 -5.24 15.36 17.50
CA LYS A 57 -5.72 14.06 18.00
C LYS A 57 -6.99 14.13 18.86
N PRO A 58 -7.18 15.11 19.77
CA PRO A 58 -8.40 15.18 20.58
C PRO A 58 -9.68 15.47 19.77
N LYS A 59 -9.56 16.05 18.57
CA LYS A 59 -10.69 16.45 17.71
C LYS A 59 -10.72 15.72 16.37
N THR A 60 -9.82 14.76 16.16
CA THR A 60 -9.71 13.99 14.93
C THR A 60 -10.17 12.56 15.16
N LYS A 61 -11.10 12.09 14.33
CA LYS A 61 -11.49 10.67 14.27
C LYS A 61 -10.97 10.07 12.97
N ALA A 62 -10.09 9.08 13.09
CA ALA A 62 -9.63 8.28 11.97
C ALA A 62 -10.36 6.93 11.98
N SER A 63 -10.85 6.49 10.83
CA SER A 63 -11.58 5.23 10.69
C SER A 63 -11.38 4.65 9.31
N ILE A 64 -11.51 3.32 9.21
CA ILE A 64 -11.45 2.59 7.95
C ILE A 64 -12.83 1.99 7.69
N LEU A 65 -13.26 2.05 6.43
CA LEU A 65 -14.47 1.38 5.97
C LEU A 65 -14.18 -0.11 5.79
N SER A 66 -14.87 -0.95 6.54
CA SER A 66 -14.71 -2.40 6.55
C SER A 66 -16.03 -3.07 6.15
N GLY A 67 -15.96 -4.06 5.26
CA GLY A 67 -17.10 -4.87 4.81
C GLY A 67 -17.07 -6.28 5.40
N LYS A 68 -16.60 -6.44 6.64
CA LYS A 68 -16.59 -7.74 7.32
C LYS A 68 -18.03 -8.20 7.57
N HIS A 69 -18.35 -9.45 7.23
CA HIS A 69 -19.65 -10.10 7.45
C HIS A 69 -20.85 -9.57 6.64
N GLY A 70 -20.62 -8.88 5.52
CA GLY A 70 -21.69 -8.45 4.61
C GLY A 70 -22.33 -7.10 4.96
N ASP A 71 -22.00 -6.54 6.12
CA ASP A 71 -22.38 -5.17 6.52
C ASP A 71 -21.16 -4.24 6.46
N VAL A 72 -21.40 -2.98 6.07
CA VAL A 72 -20.36 -1.95 5.97
C VAL A 72 -20.31 -1.13 7.24
N SER A 73 -19.15 -1.07 7.91
CA SER A 73 -18.97 -0.31 9.15
C SER A 73 -17.67 0.51 9.17
N LEU A 74 -17.66 1.58 9.99
CA LEU A 74 -16.48 2.40 10.24
C LEU A 74 -15.80 1.93 11.53
N GLU A 75 -14.66 1.27 11.39
CA GLU A 75 -13.90 0.72 12.52
C GLU A 75 -12.86 1.73 13.01
N ALA A 76 -12.73 1.86 14.35
CA ALA A 76 -11.69 2.66 14.98
C ALA A 76 -10.37 1.88 15.03
N HIS A 77 -9.26 2.55 14.75
CA HIS A 77 -7.95 1.91 14.73
C HIS A 77 -7.43 1.69 16.16
N CYS A 78 -7.24 0.43 16.55
CA CYS A 78 -6.47 0.07 17.74
C CYS A 78 -5.08 -0.40 17.28
N ASN A 79 -4.05 0.36 17.64
CA ASN A 79 -2.63 -0.02 17.72
C ASN A 79 -1.79 -0.36 16.47
N ASP A 80 -2.36 -0.61 15.29
CA ASP A 80 -1.50 -0.90 14.13
C ASP A 80 -0.98 0.38 13.45
N VAL A 81 0.34 0.59 13.54
CA VAL A 81 1.05 1.63 12.78
C VAL A 81 0.88 1.30 11.30
N PHE A 82 0.05 2.09 10.62
CA PHE A 82 -0.22 1.90 9.20
C PHE A 82 0.97 2.40 8.35
N LEU A 83 2.07 1.67 8.37
CA LEU A 83 3.10 1.78 7.33
C LEU A 83 2.44 1.29 6.04
N TYR A 84 2.29 2.19 5.06
CA TYR A 84 1.67 1.89 3.77
C TYR A 84 2.18 0.57 3.17
N HIS A 85 3.49 0.35 3.23
CA HIS A 85 4.14 -0.87 2.73
C HIS A 85 3.74 -2.13 3.51
N LEU A 86 3.51 -2.06 4.83
CA LEU A 86 3.00 -3.20 5.61
C LEU A 86 1.56 -3.53 5.24
N ARG A 87 0.73 -2.53 4.91
CA ARG A 87 -0.60 -2.82 4.39
C ARG A 87 -0.55 -3.48 3.03
N VAL A 88 0.30 -2.97 2.13
CA VAL A 88 0.51 -3.58 0.83
C VAL A 88 0.87 -5.06 1.03
N LEU A 89 1.82 -5.36 1.91
CA LEU A 89 2.15 -6.73 2.30
C LEU A 89 0.93 -7.54 2.77
N GLN A 90 0.12 -7.04 3.70
CA GLN A 90 -1.10 -7.73 4.16
C GLN A 90 -2.12 -8.00 3.05
N VAL A 91 -2.28 -7.07 2.10
CA VAL A 91 -3.19 -7.24 0.96
C VAL A 91 -2.67 -8.35 0.04
N LEU A 92 -1.38 -8.35 -0.25
CA LEU A 92 -0.73 -9.40 -1.05
C LEU A 92 -0.80 -10.77 -0.37
N GLU A 93 -0.58 -10.81 0.95
CA GLU A 93 -0.67 -12.03 1.77
C GLU A 93 -2.07 -12.65 1.71
N ARG A 94 -3.10 -11.81 1.89
CA ARG A 94 -4.50 -12.27 1.81
C ARG A 94 -4.83 -12.82 0.44
N ALA A 95 -4.46 -12.12 -0.62
CA ALA A 95 -4.71 -12.56 -1.99
C ALA A 95 -4.08 -13.92 -2.29
N ARG A 96 -2.86 -14.15 -1.79
CA ARG A 96 -2.19 -15.45 -1.85
C ARG A 96 -2.95 -16.52 -1.07
N HIS A 97 -3.29 -16.26 0.19
CA HIS A 97 -4.01 -17.22 1.05
C HIS A 97 -5.38 -17.61 0.50
N GLU A 98 -6.11 -16.67 -0.10
CA GLU A 98 -7.41 -16.89 -0.72
C GLU A 98 -7.33 -17.44 -2.15
N ASN A 99 -6.11 -17.62 -2.69
CA ASN A 99 -5.88 -18.05 -4.07
C ASN A 99 -6.62 -17.14 -5.09
N ASP A 100 -6.63 -15.83 -4.83
CA ASP A 100 -7.30 -14.78 -5.62
C ASP A 100 -6.31 -13.67 -6.02
N VAL A 101 -5.12 -14.09 -6.48
CA VAL A 101 -4.13 -13.17 -7.05
C VAL A 101 -4.63 -12.69 -8.42
N ARG A 102 -4.51 -11.39 -8.66
CA ARG A 102 -5.07 -10.68 -9.82
C ARG A 102 -4.03 -9.71 -10.35
N ALA A 103 -4.21 -9.22 -11.57
CA ALA A 103 -3.26 -8.29 -12.21
C ALA A 103 -2.93 -7.07 -11.32
N TYR A 104 -3.90 -6.55 -10.56
CA TYR A 104 -3.63 -5.41 -9.68
C TYR A 104 -2.74 -5.73 -8.48
N HIS A 105 -2.71 -6.98 -8.02
CA HIS A 105 -1.78 -7.41 -6.99
C HIS A 105 -0.33 -7.31 -7.48
N PHE A 106 -0.08 -7.49 -8.78
CA PHE A 106 1.26 -7.25 -9.37
C PHE A 106 1.66 -5.78 -9.39
N ALA A 107 0.72 -4.85 -9.56
CA ALA A 107 1.02 -3.43 -9.44
C ALA A 107 1.42 -3.06 -8.00
N LEU A 108 0.69 -3.58 -7.01
CA LEU A 108 1.03 -3.42 -5.60
C LEU A 108 2.37 -4.06 -5.23
N LEU A 109 2.64 -5.27 -5.73
CA LEU A 109 3.91 -5.97 -5.53
C LEU A 109 5.08 -5.19 -6.13
N ARG A 110 4.92 -4.68 -7.35
CA ARG A 110 5.93 -3.84 -8.00
C ARG A 110 6.23 -2.60 -7.18
N GLN A 111 5.20 -1.90 -6.70
CA GLN A 111 5.37 -0.70 -5.87
C GLN A 111 6.12 -1.02 -4.56
N LEU A 112 5.84 -2.17 -3.95
CA LEU A 112 6.58 -2.63 -2.78
C LEU A 112 8.07 -2.86 -3.10
N LEU A 113 8.37 -3.53 -4.22
CA LEU A 113 9.74 -3.75 -4.69
C LEU A 113 10.48 -2.45 -5.02
N GLU A 114 9.78 -1.46 -5.60
CA GLU A 114 10.33 -0.12 -5.87
C GLU A 114 10.69 0.60 -4.57
N SER A 115 9.82 0.55 -3.56
CA SER A 115 10.09 1.12 -2.24
C SER A 115 11.29 0.46 -1.56
N ILE A 116 11.37 -0.87 -1.60
CA ILE A 116 12.52 -1.61 -1.05
C ILE A 116 13.81 -1.24 -1.79
N ALA A 117 13.82 -1.23 -3.12
CA ALA A 117 15.00 -0.84 -3.89
C ALA A 117 15.44 0.59 -3.58
N SER A 118 14.48 1.53 -3.49
CA SER A 118 14.72 2.92 -3.14
C SER A 118 15.33 3.07 -1.75
N PHE A 119 14.81 2.33 -0.76
CA PHE A 119 15.37 2.29 0.60
C PHE A 119 16.82 1.78 0.63
N LEU A 120 17.14 0.85 -0.27
CA LEU A 120 18.51 0.35 -0.47
C LEU A 120 19.40 1.28 -1.32
N GLY A 121 18.88 2.46 -1.73
CA GLY A 121 19.61 3.46 -2.49
C GLY A 121 19.70 3.18 -3.98
N VAL A 122 18.80 2.35 -4.55
CA VAL A 122 18.84 1.93 -5.95
C VAL A 122 17.47 2.13 -6.63
N GLY A 123 17.47 2.64 -7.87
CA GLY A 123 16.26 2.91 -8.65
C GLY A 123 15.73 1.76 -9.52
N ARG A 124 16.03 0.49 -9.20
CA ARG A 124 15.58 -0.68 -10.01
C ARG A 124 15.02 -1.80 -9.12
N ILE A 125 13.82 -2.29 -9.45
CA ILE A 125 13.20 -3.42 -8.73
C ILE A 125 14.01 -4.71 -8.83
N GLY A 126 14.77 -4.90 -9.92
CA GLY A 126 15.67 -6.03 -10.10
C GLY A 126 16.68 -6.14 -8.95
N TYR A 127 17.13 -5.01 -8.40
CA TYR A 127 18.02 -5.02 -7.25
C TYR A 127 17.35 -5.59 -5.99
N ALA A 128 16.09 -5.24 -5.73
CA ALA A 128 15.34 -5.82 -4.63
C ALA A 128 15.14 -7.35 -4.83
N LEU A 129 14.90 -7.80 -6.06
CA LEU A 129 14.78 -9.21 -6.42
C LEU A 129 16.10 -9.98 -6.25
N GLU A 130 17.23 -9.40 -6.63
CA GLU A 130 18.57 -9.96 -6.36
C GLU A 130 18.80 -10.15 -4.86
N ARG A 131 18.44 -9.15 -4.04
CA ARG A 131 18.62 -9.20 -2.58
C ARG A 131 17.85 -10.33 -1.91
N ILE A 132 16.66 -10.66 -2.43
CA ILE A 132 15.84 -11.76 -1.92
C ILE A 132 16.15 -13.11 -2.61
N GLY A 133 17.22 -13.17 -3.41
CA GLY A 133 17.78 -14.41 -3.95
C GLY A 133 17.14 -14.91 -5.24
N PHE A 134 16.77 -14.02 -6.17
CA PHE A 134 16.52 -14.38 -7.57
C PHE A 134 17.81 -14.27 -8.38
N GLU A 135 18.19 -15.35 -9.07
CA GLU A 135 19.35 -15.38 -9.98
C GLU A 135 19.04 -14.69 -11.32
N ASP A 136 17.78 -14.76 -11.74
CA ASP A 136 17.19 -14.24 -12.97
C ASP A 136 16.39 -12.95 -12.73
N ALA A 137 16.85 -12.11 -11.80
CA ALA A 137 16.14 -10.93 -11.33
C ALA A 137 15.67 -9.96 -12.43
N ASP A 138 16.42 -9.81 -13.52
CA ASP A 138 16.03 -8.98 -14.66
C ASP A 138 14.86 -9.57 -15.47
N GLU A 139 14.78 -10.90 -15.57
CA GLU A 139 13.64 -11.58 -16.21
C GLU A 139 12.40 -11.47 -15.34
N VAL A 140 12.52 -11.75 -14.05
CA VAL A 140 11.44 -11.60 -13.08
C VAL A 140 10.95 -10.15 -13.03
N ALA A 141 11.84 -9.16 -13.04
CA ALA A 141 11.48 -7.75 -13.11
C ALA A 141 10.67 -7.41 -14.37
N ARG A 142 11.04 -7.97 -15.54
CA ARG A 142 10.28 -7.77 -16.78
C ARG A 142 8.88 -8.36 -16.69
N ILE A 143 8.73 -9.56 -16.12
CA ILE A 143 7.43 -10.20 -15.93
C ILE A 143 6.56 -9.38 -14.98
N VAL A 144 7.10 -8.96 -13.83
CA VAL A 144 6.41 -8.12 -12.86
C VAL A 144 5.95 -6.80 -13.49
N ASN A 145 6.82 -6.13 -14.25
CA ASN A 145 6.47 -4.90 -14.96
C ASN A 145 5.36 -5.13 -15.98
N ALA A 146 5.46 -6.19 -16.78
CA ALA A 146 4.45 -6.52 -17.78
C ALA A 146 3.07 -6.77 -17.14
N LEU A 147 3.03 -7.56 -16.07
CA LEU A 147 1.79 -7.87 -15.34
C LEU A 147 1.21 -6.67 -14.59
N ALA A 148 2.07 -5.82 -14.00
CA ALA A 148 1.65 -4.59 -13.35
C ALA A 148 1.01 -3.59 -14.33
N HIS A 149 1.49 -3.54 -15.57
CA HIS A 149 0.98 -2.64 -16.61
C HIS A 149 -0.30 -3.15 -17.31
N LYS A 150 -0.67 -4.43 -17.17
CA LYS A 150 -1.97 -4.95 -17.68
C LYS A 150 -3.18 -4.19 -17.10
N ASN A 151 -3.02 -3.55 -15.94
CA ASN A 151 -4.03 -2.71 -15.29
C ASN A 151 -4.43 -1.43 -16.03
N VAL A 152 -3.62 -0.89 -16.95
CA VAL A 152 -3.90 0.44 -17.51
C VAL A 152 -5.10 0.43 -18.46
N TYR A 153 -5.50 -0.73 -18.99
CA TYR A 153 -6.49 -0.80 -20.06
C TYR A 153 -7.76 -1.61 -19.77
N TYR A 154 -7.78 -2.53 -18.80
CA TYR A 154 -8.98 -3.33 -18.55
C TYR A 154 -9.19 -3.60 -17.05
N PHE A 155 -10.33 -3.15 -16.53
CA PHE A 155 -10.94 -3.66 -15.29
C PHE A 155 -11.54 -5.06 -15.56
N GLU A 156 -10.77 -5.96 -16.18
CA GLU A 156 -11.24 -7.31 -16.45
C GLU A 156 -10.69 -8.31 -15.43
N SER A 157 -11.64 -9.13 -15.01
CA SER A 157 -11.66 -10.11 -13.95
C SER A 157 -10.86 -11.38 -14.29
N ASP A 158 -9.63 -11.22 -14.75
CA ASP A 158 -8.82 -12.38 -15.11
C ASP A 158 -7.96 -12.80 -13.93
N ARG A 159 -8.39 -13.90 -13.30
CA ARG A 159 -7.50 -14.75 -12.52
C ARG A 159 -6.24 -15.02 -13.33
N LEU A 160 -5.09 -14.92 -12.67
CA LEU A 160 -3.82 -15.13 -13.34
C LEU A 160 -3.67 -16.59 -13.78
N VAL A 161 -2.86 -16.80 -14.82
CA VAL A 161 -2.42 -18.14 -15.19
C VAL A 161 -1.53 -18.72 -14.08
N PRO A 162 -1.50 -20.06 -13.92
CA PRO A 162 -0.79 -20.72 -12.82
C PRO A 162 0.66 -20.23 -12.63
N ASP A 163 1.43 -20.12 -13.71
CA ASP A 163 2.84 -19.68 -13.67
C ASP A 163 3.00 -18.27 -13.09
N SER A 164 2.08 -17.35 -13.42
CA SER A 164 2.12 -15.98 -12.89
C SER A 164 1.75 -15.95 -11.41
N GLN A 165 0.85 -16.83 -10.98
CA GLN A 165 0.51 -16.95 -9.57
C GLN A 165 1.66 -17.57 -8.77
N GLU A 166 2.29 -18.62 -9.29
CA GLU A 166 3.45 -19.23 -8.66
C GLU A 166 4.60 -18.22 -8.50
N LEU A 167 4.87 -17.42 -9.53
CA LEU A 167 5.88 -16.36 -9.45
C LEU A 167 5.54 -15.33 -8.37
N PHE A 168 4.27 -14.93 -8.25
CA PHE A 168 3.83 -14.01 -7.20
C PHE A 168 4.12 -14.58 -5.80
N ASP A 169 3.76 -15.84 -5.58
CA ASP A 169 3.94 -16.53 -4.30
C ASP A 169 5.42 -16.65 -3.96
N GLN A 170 6.25 -17.05 -4.93
CA GLN A 170 7.70 -17.14 -4.75
C GLN A 170 8.33 -15.79 -4.37
N ILE A 171 7.93 -14.69 -5.02
CA ILE A 171 8.43 -13.35 -4.69
C ILE A 171 7.99 -12.96 -3.27
N TYR A 172 6.72 -13.17 -2.92
CA TYR A 172 6.20 -12.82 -1.60
C TYR A 172 6.89 -13.61 -0.49
N GLU A 173 7.07 -14.92 -0.66
CA GLU A 173 7.72 -15.78 0.32
C GLU A 173 9.20 -15.42 0.51
N LYS A 174 9.94 -15.17 -0.58
CA LYS A 174 11.34 -14.71 -0.51
C LYS A 174 11.45 -13.34 0.16
N LEU A 175 10.54 -12.40 -0.13
CA LEU A 175 10.47 -11.10 0.54
C LEU A 175 10.29 -11.27 2.05
N ASN A 176 9.31 -12.07 2.46
CA ASN A 176 9.00 -12.25 3.86
C ASN A 176 10.10 -13.02 4.60
N ALA A 177 10.71 -14.02 3.96
CA ALA A 177 11.84 -14.76 4.53
C ALA A 177 13.10 -13.89 4.69
N HIS A 178 13.36 -12.97 3.75
CA HIS A 178 14.56 -12.13 3.79
C HIS A 178 14.47 -10.99 4.81
N TYR A 179 13.34 -10.28 4.83
CA TYR A 179 13.16 -9.09 5.67
C TYR A 179 12.41 -9.35 6.98
N ALA A 180 11.78 -10.52 7.13
CA ALA A 180 11.02 -10.93 8.31
C ALA A 180 10.00 -9.85 8.76
N PHE A 181 9.17 -9.40 7.83
CA PHE A 181 8.18 -8.37 8.12
C PHE A 181 7.20 -8.85 9.20
N VAL A 182 7.02 -8.05 10.24
CA VAL A 182 6.01 -8.31 11.27
C VAL A 182 4.70 -7.68 10.79
N THR A 183 3.81 -8.50 10.22
CA THR A 183 2.44 -8.12 9.92
C THR A 183 1.56 -8.50 11.10
N HIS A 184 1.05 -7.52 11.85
CA HIS A 184 -0.02 -7.76 12.81
C HIS A 184 -1.30 -8.00 12.01
N ALA A 185 -1.56 -9.25 11.64
CA ALA A 185 -2.81 -9.65 11.04
C ALA A 185 -3.88 -9.71 12.16
N SER A 186 -4.86 -8.80 12.09
CA SER A 186 -6.08 -8.82 12.90
C SER A 186 -7.27 -9.36 12.12
#